data_AF-X1HG44-F1
#
_entry.id   AF-X1HG44-F1
#
_cell.length_a   1.000
_cell.length_b   1.000
_cell.length_c   1.000
_cell.angle_alpha   90.00
_cell.angle_beta   90.00
_cell.angle_gamma   90.00
#
_symmetry.space_group_name_H-M   'P 1'
#
loop_
_entity.id
_entity.type
_entity.pdbx_description
1 polymer ?
#
loop_
_entity_poly.entity_id
_entity_poly.type
_entity_poly.pdbx_seq_one_letter_code
_entity_poly.pdbx_strand_id
1 'polypeptide(L)'
;MDRNGKKLTHNEASFSVGVIPSNVSNPDHLLDRLAIILKLDKKAIPERIRRAPNPFKPVVLKKNVGMSTVTFLLEREEEFPGVVIVAQPVRTYLYGGLASHLLGHLGEVN
;
A
#
# COMPACT_ATOMS: atom_id res chain seq x y z
N MET A 1 9.19 -7.15 32.76
CA MET A 1 8.74 -5.81 32.36
C MET A 1 9.94 -4.89 32.45
N ASP A 2 10.44 -4.42 31.31
CA ASP A 2 11.50 -3.43 31.21
C ASP A 2 10.88 -2.11 30.72
N ARG A 3 11.36 -0.98 31.23
CA ARG A 3 10.71 0.35 31.17
C ARG A 3 11.04 1.14 29.90
N ASN A 4 11.68 0.50 28.93
CA ASN A 4 12.17 1.14 27.72
C ASN A 4 11.42 0.76 26.44
N GLY A 5 10.17 0.31 26.52
CA GLY A 5 9.12 0.42 25.49
C GLY A 5 9.42 -0.04 24.05
N LYS A 6 10.61 -0.59 23.79
CA LYS A 6 11.07 -0.99 22.48
C LYS A 6 10.61 -2.42 22.32
N LYS A 7 9.39 -2.58 21.81
CA LYS A 7 8.95 -3.83 21.20
C LYS A 7 9.93 -4.15 20.08
N LEU A 8 10.96 -4.88 20.47
CA LEU A 8 11.71 -5.78 19.62
C LEU A 8 10.70 -6.75 19.01
N THR A 9 10.96 -7.10 17.75
CA THR A 9 10.19 -8.00 16.89
C THR A 9 8.81 -7.50 16.48
N HIS A 10 8.77 -6.85 15.33
CA HIS A 10 7.81 -7.28 14.33
C HIS A 10 8.50 -7.25 12.97
N ASN A 11 8.92 -8.43 12.53
CA ASN A 11 9.10 -8.71 11.12
C ASN A 11 7.68 -8.89 10.51
N GLU A 12 6.79 -7.91 10.72
CA GLU A 12 5.51 -7.84 9.99
C GLU A 12 5.90 -7.57 8.55
N ALA A 13 5.37 -8.36 7.63
CA ALA A 13 5.49 -8.06 6.21
C ALA A 13 5.21 -6.56 5.99
N SER A 14 6.21 -5.81 5.51
CA SER A 14 6.07 -4.38 5.31
C SER A 14 5.39 -4.15 3.96
N PHE A 15 4.09 -3.95 3.98
CA PHE A 15 3.35 -3.64 2.76
C PHE A 15 3.44 -2.15 2.44
N SER A 16 3.34 -1.83 1.16
CA SER A 16 3.09 -0.48 0.71
C SER A 16 1.73 -0.44 0.04
N VAL A 17 1.00 0.65 0.27
CA VAL A 17 -0.25 0.92 -0.43
C VAL A 17 0.05 1.91 -1.53
N GLY A 18 -0.31 1.55 -2.76
CA GLY A 18 -0.20 2.39 -3.94
C GLY A 18 -1.54 2.55 -4.64
N VAL A 19 -1.55 3.41 -5.64
CA VAL A 19 -2.70 3.64 -6.53
C VAL A 19 -2.23 3.59 -7.97
N ILE A 20 -2.97 2.90 -8.85
CA ILE A 20 -2.79 2.93 -10.30
C ILE A 20 -3.74 4.01 -10.86
N PRO A 21 -3.23 5.18 -11.29
CA PRO A 21 -4.07 6.31 -11.69
C PRO A 21 -5.11 5.99 -12.78
N SER A 22 -4.76 5.13 -13.76
CA SER A 22 -5.67 4.76 -14.86
C SER A 22 -6.93 4.02 -14.39
N ASN A 23 -6.88 3.38 -13.21
CA ASN A 23 -7.97 2.58 -12.67
C ASN A 23 -8.83 3.37 -11.68
N VAL A 24 -8.58 4.67 -11.53
CA VAL A 24 -9.28 5.54 -10.58
C VAL A 24 -10.20 6.51 -11.32
N SER A 25 -11.51 6.29 -11.22
CA SER A 25 -12.51 7.17 -11.84
C SER A 25 -12.67 8.51 -11.10
N ASN A 26 -12.49 8.54 -9.78
CA ASN A 26 -12.59 9.76 -8.97
C ASN A 26 -11.43 9.82 -7.94
N PRO A 27 -10.29 10.42 -8.33
CA PRO A 27 -9.09 10.48 -7.48
C PRO A 27 -9.31 11.24 -6.18
N ASP A 28 -10.06 12.36 -6.21
CA ASP A 28 -10.25 13.18 -5.02
C ASP A 28 -11.04 12.42 -3.95
N HIS A 29 -12.13 11.76 -4.34
CA HIS A 29 -12.94 10.95 -3.42
C HIS A 29 -12.17 9.73 -2.89
N LEU A 30 -11.40 9.05 -3.74
CA LEU A 30 -10.55 7.93 -3.31
C LEU A 30 -9.52 8.38 -2.28
N LEU A 31 -8.84 9.49 -2.57
CA LEU A 31 -7.80 10.06 -1.71
C LEU A 31 -8.33 10.55 -0.38
N ASP A 32 -9.56 11.08 -0.34
CA ASP A 32 -10.18 11.49 0.91
C ASP A 32 -10.36 10.31 1.86
N ARG A 33 -10.81 9.17 1.36
CA ARG A 33 -10.97 7.93 2.14
C ARG A 33 -9.63 7.32 2.54
N LEU A 34 -8.70 7.23 1.59
CA LEU A 34 -7.37 6.69 1.86
C LEU A 34 -6.57 7.53 2.85
N ALA A 35 -6.74 8.85 2.84
CA ALA A 35 -6.04 9.73 3.77
C ALA A 35 -6.44 9.47 5.23
N ILE A 36 -7.70 9.10 5.48
CA ILE A 36 -8.18 8.75 6.82
C ILE A 36 -7.59 7.40 7.25
N ILE A 37 -7.68 6.39 6.40
CA ILE A 37 -7.22 5.01 6.68
C ILE A 37 -5.71 4.97 6.85
N LEU A 38 -4.99 5.60 5.93
CA LEU A 38 -3.53 5.58 5.88
C LEU A 38 -2.90 6.72 6.66
N LYS A 39 -3.66 7.65 7.24
CA LYS A 39 -3.14 8.86 7.91
C LYS A 39 -2.14 9.60 7.00
N LEU A 40 -2.60 9.96 5.81
CA LEU A 40 -1.82 10.71 4.81
C LEU A 40 -2.14 12.20 4.87
N ASP A 41 -1.18 13.03 4.49
CA ASP A 41 -1.43 14.45 4.22
C ASP A 41 -2.11 14.59 2.85
N LYS A 42 -3.36 15.04 2.86
CA LYS A 42 -4.19 15.23 1.67
C LYS A 42 -3.60 16.25 0.69
N LYS A 43 -2.71 17.16 1.11
CA LYS A 43 -2.17 18.20 0.24
C LYS A 43 -1.08 17.69 -0.70
N ALA A 44 -0.30 16.68 -0.28
CA ALA A 44 0.87 16.22 -1.01
C ALA A 44 0.57 15.10 -2.02
N ILE A 45 -0.49 14.34 -1.78
CA ILE A 45 -0.79 13.11 -2.54
C ILE A 45 -1.44 13.36 -3.92
N PRO A 46 -2.42 14.27 -4.07
CA PRO A 46 -3.06 14.51 -5.37
C PRO A 46 -2.06 14.92 -6.44
N GLU A 47 -1.13 15.81 -6.11
CA GLU A 47 -0.06 16.25 -7.01
C GLU A 47 0.87 15.11 -7.42
N ARG A 48 1.14 14.17 -6.51
CA ARG A 48 2.01 13.02 -6.79
C ARG A 48 1.36 12.03 -7.75
N ILE A 49 0.03 11.86 -7.68
CA ILE A 49 -0.73 11.04 -8.64
C ILE A 49 -0.80 11.74 -10.00
N ARG A 50 -1.07 13.06 -10.02
CA ARG A 50 -1.13 13.84 -11.26
C ARG A 50 0.20 13.88 -12.02
N ARG A 51 1.31 13.92 -11.29
CA ARG A 51 2.67 13.94 -11.85
C ARG A 51 3.24 12.54 -12.12
N ALA A 52 2.43 11.49 -11.99
CA ALA A 52 2.89 10.14 -12.27
C ALA A 52 3.32 10.03 -13.74
N PRO A 53 4.58 9.64 -14.04
CA PRO A 53 5.07 9.58 -15.41
C PRO A 53 4.40 8.49 -16.25
N ASN A 54 3.83 7.47 -15.59
CA ASN A 54 3.05 6.44 -16.24
C ASN A 54 1.78 6.17 -15.42
N PRO A 55 0.58 6.48 -15.94
CA PRO A 55 -0.68 6.31 -15.22
C PRO A 55 -1.10 4.85 -15.05
N PHE A 56 -0.45 3.91 -15.73
CA PHE A 56 -0.67 2.47 -15.59
C PHE A 56 0.27 1.81 -14.57
N LYS A 57 1.21 2.57 -13.98
CA LYS A 57 2.11 2.08 -12.93
C LYS A 57 1.64 2.53 -11.54
N PRO A 58 1.83 1.69 -10.49
CA PRO A 58 1.49 2.07 -9.13
C PRO A 58 2.27 3.29 -8.62
N VAL A 59 1.55 4.27 -8.10
CA VAL A 59 2.08 5.39 -7.32
C VAL A 59 1.98 5.03 -5.85
N VAL A 60 3.11 4.75 -5.19
CA VAL A 60 3.14 4.36 -3.77
C VAL A 60 2.73 5.54 -2.88
N LEU A 61 1.62 5.43 -2.17
CA LEU A 61 1.10 6.47 -1.28
C LEU A 61 1.67 6.34 0.13
N LYS A 62 1.73 5.13 0.67
CA LYS A 62 2.29 4.85 2.00
C LYS A 62 3.12 3.58 2.00
N LYS A 63 4.25 3.61 2.70
CA LYS A 63 5.11 2.46 2.99
C LYS A 63 4.91 1.99 4.43
N ASN A 64 5.32 0.76 4.73
CA ASN A 64 5.27 0.17 6.07
C ASN A 64 3.85 0.19 6.65
N VAL A 65 2.89 -0.20 5.83
CA VAL A 65 1.48 -0.33 6.21
C VAL A 65 1.30 -1.70 6.88
N GLY A 66 0.73 -1.69 8.09
CA GLY A 66 0.51 -2.90 8.87
C GLY A 66 -0.56 -3.80 8.25
N MET A 67 -0.50 -5.10 8.60
CA MET A 67 -1.38 -6.13 8.03
C MET A 67 -2.87 -5.81 8.21
N SER A 68 -3.28 -5.27 9.37
CA SER A 68 -4.69 -4.93 9.63
C SER A 68 -5.26 -3.94 8.62
N THR A 69 -4.47 -2.93 8.21
CA THR A 69 -4.86 -1.96 7.19
C THR A 69 -4.88 -2.59 5.79
N VAL A 70 -3.95 -3.49 5.51
CA VAL A 70 -3.92 -4.23 4.25
C VAL A 70 -5.16 -5.10 4.10
N THR A 71 -5.47 -5.90 5.13
CA THR A 71 -6.68 -6.73 5.17
C THR A 71 -7.93 -5.89 5.00
N PHE A 72 -8.04 -4.75 5.70
CA PHE A 72 -9.18 -3.83 5.57
C PHE A 72 -9.40 -3.35 4.13
N LEU A 73 -8.32 -3.01 3.41
CA LEU A 73 -8.38 -2.56 2.02
C LEU A 73 -8.74 -3.69 1.06
N LEU A 74 -8.19 -4.89 1.27
CA LEU A 74 -8.47 -6.06 0.43
C LEU A 74 -9.92 -6.54 0.56
N GLU A 75 -10.48 -6.53 1.77
CA GLU A 75 -11.89 -6.86 2.00
C GLU A 75 -12.86 -5.90 1.30
N ARG A 76 -12.39 -4.70 0.92
CA ARG A 76 -13.18 -3.60 0.37
C ARG A 76 -12.63 -3.12 -0.96
N GLU A 77 -12.01 -4.01 -1.73
CA GLU A 77 -11.36 -3.67 -3.00
C GLU A 77 -12.31 -2.91 -3.95
N GLU A 78 -13.59 -3.29 -3.98
CA GLU A 78 -14.64 -2.60 -4.77
C GLU A 78 -14.84 -1.14 -4.35
N GLU A 79 -14.63 -0.80 -3.08
CA GLU A 79 -14.71 0.58 -2.57
C GLU A 79 -13.44 1.39 -2.86
N PHE A 80 -12.34 0.72 -3.20
CA PHE A 80 -11.02 1.32 -3.40
C PHE A 80 -10.47 1.03 -4.81
N PRO A 81 -11.20 1.42 -5.88
CA PRO A 81 -10.78 1.12 -7.25
C PRO A 81 -9.40 1.72 -7.54
N GLY A 82 -8.53 0.90 -8.11
CA GLY A 82 -7.16 1.28 -8.44
C GLY A 82 -6.18 1.28 -7.26
N VAL A 83 -6.61 0.96 -6.04
CA VAL A 83 -5.70 0.75 -4.91
C VAL A 83 -5.01 -0.60 -5.06
N VAL A 84 -3.70 -0.61 -4.86
CA VAL A 84 -2.89 -1.83 -4.95
C VAL A 84 -1.99 -1.99 -3.73
N ILE A 85 -1.84 -3.24 -3.29
CA ILE A 85 -0.91 -3.61 -2.22
C ILE A 85 0.40 -4.07 -2.86
N VAL A 86 1.47 -3.36 -2.57
CA VAL A 86 2.83 -3.68 -3.03
C VAL A 86 3.56 -4.33 -1.86
N ALA A 87 3.83 -5.63 -1.98
CA ALA A 87 4.71 -6.31 -1.04
C ALA A 87 6.12 -5.72 -1.19
N GLN A 88 6.68 -5.21 -0.10
CA GLN A 88 8.11 -4.88 -0.14
C GLN A 88 8.90 -6.19 0.01
N PRO A 89 9.99 -6.37 -0.74
CA PRO A 89 10.92 -7.44 -0.46
C PRO A 89 11.50 -7.20 0.93
N VAL A 90 10.96 -7.91 1.92
CA VAL A 90 11.57 -8.01 3.23
C VAL A 90 12.92 -8.68 3.00
N ARG A 91 14.02 -8.10 3.49
CA ARG A 91 15.37 -8.70 3.39
C ARG A 91 15.52 -10.05 4.12
N THR A 92 14.43 -10.75 4.42
CA THR A 92 14.42 -12.08 5.01
C THR A 92 13.13 -12.79 4.60
N TYR A 93 13.17 -13.45 3.44
CA TYR A 93 12.23 -14.53 3.14
C TYR A 93 12.59 -15.71 4.02
N LEU A 94 11.84 -15.92 5.10
CA LEU A 94 11.67 -17.25 5.67
C LEU A 94 10.18 -17.56 5.66
N TYR A 95 9.87 -18.71 5.04
CA TYR A 95 8.57 -19.37 4.94
C TYR A 95 7.68 -18.91 3.77
N GLY A 96 7.97 -19.49 2.61
CA GLY A 96 7.07 -19.58 1.47
C GLY A 96 5.79 -20.33 1.84
N GLY A 97 4.66 -19.80 1.38
CA GLY A 97 3.38 -20.50 1.48
C GLY A 97 2.16 -19.63 1.20
N LEU A 98 2.17 -18.33 1.50
CA LEU A 98 0.92 -17.56 1.55
C LEU A 98 0.81 -16.31 0.66
N ALA A 99 1.79 -16.02 -0.21
CA ALA A 99 1.83 -14.75 -0.96
C ALA A 99 1.53 -14.86 -2.46
N SER A 100 1.13 -16.02 -2.99
CA SER A 100 0.97 -16.21 -4.45
C SER A 100 -0.16 -15.35 -5.05
N HIS A 101 -1.19 -15.00 -4.27
CA HIS A 101 -2.31 -14.17 -4.76
C HIS A 101 -2.08 -12.65 -4.60
N LEU A 102 -1.12 -12.21 -3.77
CA LEU A 102 -0.76 -10.80 -3.60
C LEU A 102 0.32 -10.33 -4.60
N LEU A 103 0.97 -11.27 -5.28
CA LEU A 103 2.05 -11.01 -6.25
C LEU A 103 1.55 -10.88 -7.70
N GLY A 104 0.23 -10.79 -7.93
CA GLY A 104 -0.38 -10.80 -9.26
C GLY A 104 -0.26 -9.53 -10.10
N HIS A 105 0.51 -8.51 -9.68
CA HIS A 105 0.58 -7.25 -10.44
C HIS A 105 1.92 -6.49 -10.41
N LEU A 106 3.00 -7.15 -10.02
CA LEU A 106 4.35 -6.59 -10.12
C LEU A 106 5.14 -7.36 -11.17
N GLY A 107 4.66 -7.27 -12.40
CA GLY A 107 5.43 -7.58 -13.60
C GLY A 107 6.61 -6.61 -13.68
N GLU A 108 7.78 -7.17 -13.41
CA GLU A 108 9.13 -6.76 -13.80
C GLU A 108 9.72 -5.47 -13.21
N VAL A 109 10.81 -5.71 -12.49
CA VAL A 109 11.83 -4.75 -12.08
C VAL A 109 12.61 -4.32 -13.32
N ASN A 110 12.57 -3.03 -13.65
CA ASN A 110 13.64 -2.26 -14.30
C ASN A 110 13.44 -0.77 -14.01
#